data_AF-A0A0P7CHE7-F1
#
_entry.id   AF-A0A0P7CHE7-F1
#
_cell.length_a   1.000
_cell.length_b   1.000
_cell.length_c   1.000
_cell.angle_alpha   90.00
_cell.angle_beta   90.00
_cell.angle_gamma   90.00
#
_symmetry.space_group_name_H-M   'P 1'
#
loop_
_entity.id
_entity.type
_entity.pdbx_description
1 polymer ?
#
loop_
_entity_poly.entity_id
_entity_poly.type
_entity_poly.pdbx_seq_one_letter_code
_entity_poly.pdbx_strand_id
1 'polypeptide(L)'
;MPLADYGDLHRNADLHRGCGYYPCVREVTYESRGVPLEAYELTKADHREQKSSEEAARWVEELLAKKQAEEAADPVLKAGRDAAGRKAMEMIASWRTPDHELMRWRIRLYCGHIVETRRHAETARPTMHGSSSMKCPDCSRDPSTIVAYEPLGFADQRPVPPPAPKRPTRAQLERRLAELEAEVSELRQQAGPSAPEDR
;
A
#
# COMPACT_ATOMS: atom_id res chain seq x y z
N MET A 1 -34.95 1.09 31.56
CA MET A 1 -33.50 0.99 31.27
C MET A 1 -33.12 2.16 30.40
N PRO A 2 -32.16 3.01 30.82
CA PRO A 2 -31.98 4.34 30.26
C PRO A 2 -31.17 4.34 28.97
N LEU A 3 -31.55 5.27 28.10
CA LEU A 3 -30.91 5.66 26.86
C LEU A 3 -29.53 6.26 27.14
N ALA A 4 -28.49 5.75 26.48
CA ALA A 4 -27.16 6.35 26.52
C ALA A 4 -27.01 7.36 25.36
N ASP A 5 -26.74 8.57 25.80
CA ASP A 5 -26.44 9.82 25.13
C ASP A 5 -25.21 9.70 24.20
N TYR A 6 -25.37 9.97 22.90
CA TYR A 6 -24.28 10.04 21.92
C TYR A 6 -23.81 11.49 21.81
N GLY A 7 -23.05 11.91 22.83
CA GLY A 7 -22.35 13.18 22.86
C GLY A 7 -20.93 13.06 22.30
N ASP A 8 -20.71 13.79 21.21
CA ASP A 8 -19.52 14.64 21.02
C ASP A 8 -18.15 13.98 20.74
N LEU A 9 -17.89 13.69 19.45
CA LEU A 9 -16.54 13.44 18.91
C LEU A 9 -16.20 14.47 17.82
N HIS A 10 -16.24 15.76 18.17
CA HIS A 10 -15.54 16.82 17.44
C HIS A 10 -14.35 17.32 18.26
N ARG A 11 -13.19 16.65 18.13
CA ARG A 11 -11.87 17.29 18.28
C ARG A 11 -10.74 16.35 17.88
N ASN A 12 -10.25 16.51 16.65
CA ASN A 12 -8.84 16.45 16.26
C ASN A 12 -8.74 16.49 14.72
N ALA A 13 -9.15 17.61 14.14
CA ALA A 13 -8.83 17.97 12.77
C ALA A 13 -7.88 19.17 12.83
N ASP A 14 -6.59 18.94 13.08
CA ASP A 14 -5.53 19.91 12.79
C ASP A 14 -4.14 19.34 13.11
N LEU A 15 -3.61 18.45 12.25
CA LEU A 15 -2.16 18.13 12.22
C LEU A 15 -1.65 17.77 10.80
N HIS A 16 -2.29 18.28 9.74
CA HIS A 16 -1.79 18.13 8.36
C HIS A 16 -1.39 19.46 7.73
N ARG A 17 -0.62 20.27 8.47
CA ARG A 17 0.04 21.45 7.92
C ARG A 17 1.55 21.28 8.01
N GLY A 18 2.15 20.87 6.89
CA GLY A 18 3.59 20.94 6.66
C GLY A 18 4.30 19.60 6.54
N CYS A 19 4.20 18.97 5.36
CA CYS A 19 5.27 18.07 4.91
C CYS A 19 5.56 18.40 3.44
N GLY A 20 6.55 19.27 3.25
CA GLY A 20 7.06 19.60 1.92
C GLY A 20 7.77 18.39 1.34
N TYR A 21 7.26 17.90 0.21
CA TYR A 21 7.97 17.41 -0.98
C TYR A 21 9.34 16.72 -0.80
N TYR A 22 9.50 15.92 0.24
CA TYR A 22 10.48 14.84 0.29
C TYR A 22 9.70 13.59 0.67
N PRO A 23 9.72 12.52 -0.15
CA PRO A 23 9.19 11.25 0.31
C PRO A 23 9.95 10.92 1.59
N CYS A 24 9.24 10.86 2.72
CA CYS A 24 9.74 10.21 3.92
C CYS A 24 10.03 8.77 3.52
N VAL A 25 11.26 8.50 3.08
CA VAL A 25 11.81 7.16 2.99
C VAL A 25 11.77 6.64 4.41
N ARG A 26 10.70 5.93 4.74
CA ARG A 26 10.67 5.12 5.95
C ARG A 26 11.82 4.15 5.78
N GLU A 27 12.85 4.28 6.61
CA GLU A 27 13.92 3.30 6.69
C GLU A 27 13.29 1.98 7.16
N VAL A 28 12.89 1.17 6.19
CA VAL A 28 12.29 -0.15 6.44
C VAL A 28 13.45 -1.12 6.63
N THR A 29 13.61 -1.63 7.84
CA THR A 29 14.57 -2.71 8.11
C THR A 29 13.94 -4.02 7.68
N TYR A 30 14.54 -4.67 6.68
CA TYR A 30 14.07 -5.96 6.18
C TYR A 30 14.58 -7.09 7.05
N GLU A 31 13.66 -7.93 7.50
CA GLU A 31 14.00 -9.03 8.40
C GLU A 31 14.39 -10.30 7.64
N SER A 32 15.23 -11.13 8.24
CA SER A 32 15.53 -12.48 7.75
C SER A 32 15.18 -13.52 8.82
N ARG A 33 14.78 -14.72 8.40
CA ARG A 33 14.49 -15.84 9.32
C ARG A 33 15.01 -17.15 8.74
N GLY A 34 15.70 -17.93 9.57
CA GLY A 34 16.17 -19.27 9.17
C GLY A 34 17.30 -19.24 8.13
N VAL A 35 18.21 -18.27 8.24
CA VAL A 35 19.37 -18.11 7.35
C VAL A 35 20.60 -18.79 7.99
N PRO A 36 21.44 -19.51 7.22
CA PRO A 36 21.33 -19.76 5.78
C PRO A 36 20.16 -20.69 5.44
N LEU A 37 19.43 -20.34 4.37
CA LEU A 37 18.20 -21.04 3.97
C LEU A 37 18.45 -22.52 3.64
N GLU A 38 19.64 -22.87 3.19
CA GLU A 38 20.05 -24.23 2.84
C GLU A 38 20.13 -25.16 4.05
N ALA A 39 20.46 -24.60 5.23
CA ALA A 39 20.59 -25.34 6.47
C ALA A 39 19.32 -25.26 7.34
N TYR A 40 18.23 -24.71 6.82
CA TYR A 40 17.01 -24.55 7.60
C TYR A 40 16.33 -25.90 7.86
N GLU A 41 16.18 -26.23 9.15
CA GLU A 41 15.47 -27.41 9.63
C GLU A 41 14.08 -27.06 10.14
N LEU A 42 13.09 -27.89 9.81
CA LEU A 42 11.72 -27.70 10.27
C LEU A 42 11.61 -27.91 11.78
N THR A 43 10.87 -27.02 12.41
CA THR A 43 10.55 -27.10 13.82
C THR A 43 9.13 -27.62 14.04
N LYS A 44 8.84 -28.07 15.27
CA LYS A 44 7.46 -28.38 15.68
C LYS A 44 6.52 -27.17 15.56
N ALA A 45 7.04 -25.95 15.61
CA ALA A 45 6.23 -24.75 15.44
C ALA A 45 5.75 -24.62 13.99
N ASP A 46 6.61 -24.88 13.01
CA ASP A 46 6.26 -24.82 11.58
C ASP A 46 5.17 -25.84 11.22
N HIS A 47 5.25 -27.05 11.79
CA HIS A 47 4.21 -28.06 11.62
C HIS A 47 2.86 -27.61 12.19
N ARG A 48 2.86 -26.93 13.35
CA ARG A 48 1.63 -26.39 13.94
C ARG A 48 1.09 -25.24 13.10
N GLU A 49 1.95 -24.34 12.66
CA GLU A 49 1.56 -23.20 11.81
C GLU A 49 0.93 -23.68 10.51
N GLN A 50 1.56 -24.63 9.81
CA GLN A 50 1.00 -25.24 8.60
C GLN A 50 -0.37 -25.85 8.86
N LYS A 51 -0.53 -26.61 9.95
CA LYS A 51 -1.83 -27.21 10.30
C LYS A 51 -2.90 -26.14 10.57
N SER A 52 -2.54 -25.07 11.28
CA SER A 52 -3.45 -23.95 11.52
C SER A 52 -3.83 -23.22 10.22
N SER A 53 -2.88 -23.04 9.29
CA SER A 53 -3.18 -22.48 7.97
C SER A 53 -4.15 -23.38 7.17
N GLU A 54 -3.97 -24.70 7.21
CA GLU A 54 -4.89 -25.66 6.57
C GLU A 54 -6.29 -25.66 7.20
N GLU A 55 -6.38 -25.54 8.53
CA GLU A 55 -7.64 -25.39 9.25
C GLU A 55 -8.35 -24.08 8.88
N ALA A 56 -7.61 -22.97 8.83
CA ALA A 56 -8.14 -21.68 8.43
C ALA A 56 -8.65 -21.71 6.98
N ALA A 57 -7.92 -22.35 6.06
CA ALA A 57 -8.33 -22.49 4.67
C ALA A 57 -9.67 -23.24 4.55
N ARG A 58 -9.82 -24.38 5.23
CA ARG A 58 -11.08 -25.14 5.27
C ARG A 58 -12.24 -24.30 5.82
N TRP A 59 -11.99 -23.55 6.89
CA TRP A 59 -13.01 -22.66 7.46
C TRP A 59 -13.42 -21.55 6.49
N VAL A 60 -12.47 -20.96 5.76
CA VAL A 60 -12.75 -19.96 4.72
C VAL A 60 -13.56 -20.57 3.57
N GLU A 61 -13.24 -21.78 3.12
CA GLU A 61 -14.01 -22.49 2.09
C GLU A 61 -15.48 -22.71 2.52
N GLU A 62 -15.71 -23.17 3.75
CA GLU A 62 -17.06 -23.34 4.29
C GLU A 62 -17.82 -22.00 4.36
N LEU A 63 -17.15 -20.93 4.76
CA LEU A 63 -17.74 -19.60 4.83
C LEU A 63 -18.10 -19.06 3.44
N LEU A 64 -17.24 -19.29 2.45
CA LEU A 64 -17.49 -18.90 1.06
C LEU A 64 -18.68 -19.69 0.48
N ALA A 65 -18.77 -21.00 0.73
CA ALA A 65 -19.90 -21.80 0.29
C ALA A 65 -21.23 -21.30 0.86
N LYS A 66 -21.26 -20.94 2.15
CA LYS A 66 -22.44 -20.32 2.80
C LYS A 66 -22.81 -18.99 2.14
N LYS A 67 -21.84 -18.10 1.94
CA LYS A 67 -22.06 -16.81 1.28
C LYS A 67 -22.56 -16.96 -0.16
N GLN A 68 -22.05 -17.94 -0.90
CA GLN A 68 -22.51 -18.24 -2.26
C GLN A 68 -23.96 -18.75 -2.26
N ALA A 69 -24.36 -19.58 -1.29
CA ALA A 69 -25.74 -20.02 -1.15
C ALA A 69 -26.69 -18.85 -0.84
N GLU A 70 -26.28 -17.92 0.03
CA GLU A 70 -27.03 -16.67 0.30
C GLU A 70 -27.20 -15.82 -0.97
N GLU A 71 -26.13 -15.63 -1.74
CA GLU A 71 -26.15 -14.85 -2.99
C GLU A 71 -26.97 -15.53 -4.09
N ALA A 72 -27.03 -16.86 -4.12
CA ALA A 72 -27.88 -17.60 -5.03
C ALA A 72 -29.37 -17.43 -4.67
N ALA A 73 -29.69 -17.25 -3.39
CA ALA A 73 -31.05 -17.02 -2.91
C ALA A 73 -31.50 -15.55 -3.07
N ASP A 74 -30.58 -14.59 -3.02
CA ASP A 74 -30.87 -13.16 -3.15
C ASP A 74 -30.02 -12.49 -4.27
N PRO A 75 -30.61 -12.32 -5.47
CA PRO A 75 -29.94 -11.64 -6.58
C PRO A 75 -29.60 -10.17 -6.31
N VAL A 76 -30.34 -9.47 -5.45
CA VAL A 76 -30.06 -8.06 -5.10
C VAL A 76 -28.82 -7.98 -4.22
N LEU A 77 -28.71 -8.87 -3.23
CA LEU A 77 -27.51 -9.01 -2.40
C LEU A 77 -26.26 -9.30 -3.24
N LYS A 78 -26.37 -10.23 -4.19
CA LYS A 78 -25.28 -10.55 -5.12
C LYS A 78 -24.85 -9.32 -5.92
N ALA A 79 -25.79 -8.63 -6.57
CA ALA A 79 -25.48 -7.44 -7.35
C ALA A 79 -24.82 -6.33 -6.51
N GLY A 80 -25.27 -6.16 -5.25
CA GLY A 80 -24.66 -5.23 -4.30
C GLY A 80 -23.22 -5.60 -3.93
N ARG A 81 -22.97 -6.88 -3.65
CA ARG A 81 -21.62 -7.41 -3.35
C ARG A 81 -20.69 -7.31 -4.56
N ASP A 82 -21.17 -7.62 -5.76
CA ASP A 82 -20.41 -7.47 -7.01
C ASP A 82 -20.02 -6.01 -7.26
N ALA A 83 -20.95 -5.07 -7.06
CA ALA A 83 -20.68 -3.64 -7.19
C ALA A 83 -19.64 -3.16 -6.16
N ALA A 84 -19.77 -3.60 -4.90
CA ALA A 84 -18.79 -3.28 -3.85
C ALA A 84 -17.41 -3.89 -4.15
N GLY A 85 -17.37 -5.13 -4.63
CA GLY A 85 -16.13 -5.82 -5.03
C GLY A 85 -15.41 -5.09 -6.16
N ARG A 86 -16.12 -4.64 -7.19
CA ARG A 86 -15.52 -3.81 -8.26
C ARG A 86 -14.93 -2.52 -7.71
N LYS A 87 -15.67 -1.79 -6.88
CA LYS A 87 -15.18 -0.54 -6.27
C LYS A 87 -13.94 -0.78 -5.41
N ALA A 88 -13.91 -1.88 -4.65
CA ALA A 88 -12.73 -2.25 -3.85
C ALA A 88 -11.52 -2.58 -4.75
N MET A 89 -11.73 -3.30 -5.86
CA MET A 89 -10.66 -3.59 -6.83
C MET A 89 -10.14 -2.32 -7.51
N GLU A 90 -11.01 -1.37 -7.85
CA GLU A 90 -10.61 -0.06 -8.37
C GLU A 90 -9.76 0.71 -7.35
N MET A 91 -10.16 0.71 -6.08
CA MET A 91 -9.38 1.33 -5.01
C MET A 91 -8.01 0.66 -4.84
N ILE A 92 -7.95 -0.67 -4.80
CA ILE A 92 -6.68 -1.42 -4.67
C ILE A 92 -5.76 -1.13 -5.87
N ALA A 93 -6.31 -1.11 -7.08
CA ALA A 93 -5.54 -0.81 -8.30
C ALA A 93 -4.96 0.61 -8.29
N SER A 94 -5.65 1.57 -7.66
CA SER A 94 -5.17 2.96 -7.55
C SER A 94 -3.98 3.15 -6.62
N TRP A 95 -3.71 2.18 -5.73
CA TRP A 95 -2.61 2.22 -4.76
C TRP A 95 -1.46 1.26 -5.11
N ARG A 96 -1.32 0.88 -6.38
CA ARG A 96 -0.27 -0.06 -6.78
C ARG A 96 1.12 0.52 -6.52
N THR A 97 1.87 -0.13 -5.65
CA THR A 97 3.27 0.21 -5.38
C THR A 97 4.12 -0.03 -6.63
N PRO A 98 4.99 0.92 -7.00
CA PRO A 98 5.90 0.74 -8.12
C PRO A 98 6.84 -0.45 -7.93
N ASP A 99 7.14 -1.17 -9.01
CA ASP A 99 7.97 -2.39 -8.95
C ASP A 99 9.36 -2.14 -8.32
N HIS A 100 9.97 -0.97 -8.54
CA HIS A 100 11.25 -0.59 -7.95
C HIS A 100 11.23 -0.36 -6.43
N GLU A 101 10.05 -0.33 -5.81
CA GLU A 101 9.87 -0.26 -4.36
C GLU A 101 9.58 -1.64 -3.74
N LEU A 102 9.31 -2.65 -4.58
CA LEU A 102 9.03 -4.00 -4.12
C LEU A 102 10.32 -4.72 -3.71
N MET A 103 10.38 -5.22 -2.47
CA MET A 103 11.48 -6.06 -2.01
C MET A 103 11.35 -7.46 -2.60
N ARG A 104 12.42 -7.96 -3.21
CA ARG A 104 12.54 -9.37 -3.62
C ARG A 104 12.97 -10.21 -2.44
N TRP A 105 12.31 -11.34 -2.29
CA TRP A 105 12.56 -12.29 -1.22
C TRP A 105 12.91 -13.64 -1.83
N ARG A 106 13.90 -14.30 -1.23
CA ARG A 106 14.07 -15.74 -1.34
C ARG A 106 13.39 -16.36 -0.13
N ILE A 107 12.48 -17.30 -0.36
CA ILE A 107 11.66 -17.89 0.70
C ILE A 107 11.69 -19.41 0.60
N ARG A 108 11.52 -20.07 1.75
CA ARG A 108 11.19 -21.49 1.82
C ARG A 108 9.76 -21.66 2.26
N LEU A 109 8.99 -22.38 1.45
CA LEU A 109 7.62 -22.79 1.75
C LEU A 109 7.63 -24.19 2.34
N TYR A 110 6.67 -24.44 3.22
CA TYR A 110 6.41 -25.74 3.80
C TYR A 110 4.95 -26.13 3.61
N CYS A 111 4.70 -27.33 3.08
CA CYS A 111 3.35 -27.90 2.91
C CYS A 111 3.30 -29.41 3.24
N GLY A 112 4.36 -29.91 3.87
CA GLY A 112 4.77 -31.32 3.89
C GLY A 112 6.10 -31.54 3.16
N HIS A 113 6.39 -30.71 2.15
CA HIS A 113 7.71 -30.60 1.51
C HIS A 113 8.28 -29.22 1.80
N ILE A 114 9.62 -29.10 1.82
CA ILE A 114 10.29 -27.80 1.88
C ILE A 114 10.74 -27.44 0.47
N VAL A 115 10.22 -26.34 -0.05
CA VAL A 115 10.53 -25.86 -1.41
C VAL A 115 10.98 -24.42 -1.35
N GLU A 116 11.96 -24.07 -2.18
CA GLU A 116 12.45 -22.71 -2.28
C GLU A 116 11.75 -21.98 -3.44
N THR A 117 11.36 -20.73 -3.23
CA THR A 117 10.81 -19.88 -4.29
C THR A 117 11.18 -18.41 -4.07
N ARG A 118 10.81 -17.56 -5.02
CA ARG A 118 11.00 -16.11 -4.96
C ARG A 118 9.66 -15.40 -4.93
N ARG A 119 9.59 -14.28 -4.23
CA ARG A 119 8.41 -13.41 -4.23
C ARG A 119 8.78 -11.94 -4.07
N HIS A 120 7.83 -11.08 -4.37
CA HIS A 120 7.91 -9.65 -4.13
C HIS A 120 6.98 -9.26 -2.98
N ALA A 121 7.38 -8.32 -2.14
CA ALA A 121 6.51 -7.76 -1.10
C ALA A 121 6.86 -6.32 -0.80
N GLU A 122 5.85 -5.52 -0.47
CA GLU A 122 6.00 -4.12 -0.06
C GLU A 122 6.47 -4.00 1.40
N THR A 123 6.27 -5.06 2.19
CA THR A 123 6.51 -5.05 3.64
C THR A 123 7.89 -5.56 4.03
N ALA A 124 8.32 -5.19 5.24
CA ALA A 124 9.56 -5.63 5.89
C ALA A 124 9.67 -7.15 6.08
N ARG A 125 8.54 -7.87 6.02
CA ARG A 125 8.44 -9.32 6.17
C ARG A 125 7.55 -9.88 5.07
N PRO A 126 7.93 -10.99 4.41
CA PRO A 126 7.07 -11.61 3.40
C PRO A 126 5.82 -12.26 4.02
N THR A 127 5.82 -12.61 5.30
CA THR A 127 4.67 -13.26 5.96
C THR A 127 3.46 -12.34 6.19
N MET A 128 3.61 -11.01 6.09
CA MET A 128 2.55 -10.06 6.45
C MET A 128 1.55 -9.75 5.33
N HIS A 129 1.77 -10.21 4.09
CA HIS A 129 0.83 -9.99 3.01
C HIS A 129 -0.29 -11.03 3.03
N GLY A 130 -1.48 -10.61 3.49
CA GLY A 130 -2.65 -11.47 3.66
C GLY A 130 -3.38 -11.92 2.39
N SER A 131 -2.90 -11.54 1.19
CA SER A 131 -3.61 -11.83 -0.08
C SER A 131 -2.75 -12.51 -1.16
N SER A 132 -1.50 -12.86 -0.86
CA SER A 132 -0.65 -13.57 -1.83
C SER A 132 -0.90 -15.07 -1.69
N SER A 133 -1.29 -15.74 -2.78
CA SER A 133 -1.41 -17.21 -2.79
C SER A 133 -0.07 -17.84 -2.42
N MET A 134 -0.13 -18.85 -1.57
CA MET A 134 1.02 -19.54 -1.03
C MET A 134 1.10 -20.96 -1.60
N LYS A 135 0.90 -21.08 -2.91
CA LYS A 135 0.93 -22.37 -3.61
C LYS A 135 2.34 -22.93 -3.65
N CYS A 136 2.48 -24.18 -3.24
CA CYS A 136 3.70 -24.95 -3.44
C CYS A 136 3.93 -25.15 -4.95
N PRO A 137 5.08 -24.75 -5.53
CA PRO A 137 5.37 -24.97 -6.95
C PRO A 137 5.43 -26.45 -7.35
N ASP A 138 5.81 -27.33 -6.43
CA ASP A 138 6.04 -28.75 -6.75
C ASP A 138 4.76 -29.58 -6.69
N CYS A 139 3.90 -29.35 -5.69
CA CYS A 139 2.67 -30.14 -5.48
C CYS A 139 1.38 -29.33 -5.57
N SER A 140 1.45 -28.03 -5.89
CA SER A 140 0.30 -27.12 -6.02
C SER A 140 -0.58 -26.95 -4.76
N ARG A 141 -0.11 -27.43 -3.60
CA ARG A 141 -0.85 -27.31 -2.33
C ARG A 141 -0.93 -25.85 -1.88
N ASP A 142 -2.14 -25.41 -1.49
CA ASP A 142 -2.45 -24.08 -0.95
C ASP A 142 -3.33 -24.28 0.30
N PRO A 143 -2.96 -23.73 1.47
CA PRO A 143 -1.80 -22.89 1.75
C PRO A 143 -0.50 -23.68 2.02
N SER A 144 0.64 -23.08 1.67
CA SER A 144 1.97 -23.46 2.14
C SER A 144 2.56 -22.37 3.03
N THR A 145 2.99 -22.68 4.24
CA THR A 145 3.52 -21.69 5.17
C THR A 145 4.95 -21.26 4.79
N ILE A 146 5.28 -19.96 4.89
CA ILE A 146 6.68 -19.52 4.83
C ILE A 146 7.35 -19.91 6.12
N VAL A 147 8.44 -20.68 6.04
CA VAL A 147 9.19 -21.15 7.22
C VAL A 147 10.54 -20.43 7.35
N ALA A 148 11.16 -20.06 6.24
CA ALA A 148 12.41 -19.28 6.23
C ALA A 148 12.42 -18.27 5.07
N TYR A 149 13.13 -17.16 5.24
CA TYR A 149 13.24 -16.12 4.22
C TYR A 149 14.46 -15.22 4.41
N GLU A 150 14.97 -14.69 3.29
CA GLU A 150 15.98 -13.63 3.26
C GLU A 150 15.68 -12.62 2.13
N PRO A 151 16.01 -11.33 2.33
CA PRO A 151 15.85 -10.31 1.30
C PRO A 151 16.95 -10.44 0.23
N LEU A 152 16.57 -10.27 -1.03
CA LEU A 152 17.47 -10.26 -2.19
C LEU A 152 17.72 -8.85 -2.75
N GLY A 153 17.07 -7.82 -2.20
CA GLY A 153 17.09 -6.45 -2.72
C GLY A 153 15.83 -6.09 -3.52
N PHE A 154 15.73 -4.83 -3.93
CA PHE A 154 14.56 -4.32 -4.66
C PHE A 154 14.41 -4.93 -6.07
N ALA A 155 13.18 -4.97 -6.58
CA ALA A 155 12.87 -5.69 -7.81
C ALA A 155 13.45 -5.03 -9.06
N ASP A 156 13.46 -3.70 -9.07
CA ASP A 156 14.08 -2.90 -10.12
C ASP A 156 15.01 -1.86 -9.52
N GLN A 157 15.93 -1.37 -10.33
CA GLN A 157 16.70 -0.18 -9.98
C GLN A 157 15.75 1.01 -9.95
N ARG A 158 15.83 1.81 -8.87
CA ARG A 158 15.07 3.05 -8.78
C ARG A 158 15.35 3.90 -10.02
N PRO A 159 14.32 4.39 -10.73
CA PRO A 159 14.52 5.28 -11.87
C PRO A 159 15.37 6.47 -11.41
N VAL A 160 16.42 6.78 -12.18
CA VAL A 160 17.24 7.96 -11.93
C VAL A 160 16.31 9.17 -12.03
N PRO A 161 16.18 9.99 -10.96
CA PRO A 161 15.29 11.14 -11.01
C PRO A 161 15.72 12.03 -12.19
N PRO A 162 14.77 12.58 -12.97
CA PRO A 162 15.11 13.51 -14.02
C PRO A 162 15.94 14.65 -13.41
N PRO A 163 16.94 15.18 -14.14
CA PRO A 163 17.77 16.26 -13.64
C PRO A 163 16.85 17.37 -13.13
N ALA A 164 17.05 17.78 -11.88
CA ALA A 164 16.24 18.83 -11.28
C ALA A 164 16.22 20.04 -12.23
N PRO A 165 15.05 20.66 -12.45
CA PRO A 165 14.99 21.88 -13.25
C PRO A 165 16.02 22.86 -12.71
N LYS A 166 16.86 23.40 -13.60
CA LYS A 166 17.94 24.30 -13.21
C LYS A 166 17.34 25.41 -12.35
N ARG A 167 17.78 25.52 -11.10
CA ARG A 167 17.34 26.60 -10.23
C ARG A 167 17.62 27.92 -10.96
N PRO A 168 16.61 28.79 -11.13
CA PRO A 168 16.83 30.07 -11.79
C PRO A 168 17.92 30.82 -11.05
N THR A 169 18.84 31.42 -11.81
CA THR A 169 19.91 32.21 -11.24
C THR A 169 19.33 33.44 -10.57
N ARG A 170 20.08 34.02 -9.62
CA ARG A 170 19.68 35.27 -8.96
C ARG A 170 19.30 36.37 -9.96
N ALA A 171 20.06 36.50 -11.05
CA ALA A 171 19.78 37.46 -12.11
C ALA A 171 18.47 37.17 -12.89
N GLN A 172 18.11 35.89 -13.06
CA GLN A 172 16.83 35.51 -13.68
C GLN A 172 15.65 35.83 -12.76
N LEU A 173 15.82 35.65 -11.45
CA LEU A 173 14.82 36.03 -10.45
C LEU A 173 14.65 37.54 -10.37
N GLU A 174 15.75 38.31 -10.35
CA GLU A 174 15.72 39.77 -10.33
C GLU A 174 15.04 40.34 -11.59
N ARG A 175 15.31 39.76 -12.77
CA ARG A 175 14.63 40.14 -14.01
C ARG A 175 13.13 39.85 -13.96
N ARG A 176 12.75 38.67 -13.46
CA ARG A 176 11.35 38.28 -13.36
C ARG A 176 10.59 39.13 -12.33
N LEU A 177 11.25 39.52 -11.24
CA LEU A 177 10.71 40.46 -10.26
C LEU A 177 10.46 41.83 -10.89
N ALA A 178 11.42 42.37 -11.62
CA ALA A 178 11.26 43.66 -12.29
C ALA A 178 10.12 43.65 -13.33
N GLU A 179 9.97 42.57 -14.10
CA GLU A 179 8.85 42.38 -15.03
C GLU A 179 7.50 42.36 -14.29
N LEU A 180 7.40 41.58 -13.20
CA LEU A 180 6.18 41.48 -12.41
C LEU A 180 5.84 42.80 -11.69
N GLU A 181 6.84 43.54 -11.21
CA GLU A 181 6.64 44.84 -10.59
C GLU A 181 6.13 45.88 -11.60
N ALA A 182 6.64 45.83 -12.84
CA ALA A 182 6.13 46.67 -13.94
C ALA A 182 4.68 46.31 -14.30
N GLU A 183 4.36 45.02 -14.43
CA GLU A 183 3.00 44.54 -14.71
C GLU A 183 2.02 44.92 -13.60
N VAL A 184 2.42 44.79 -12.33
CA VAL A 184 1.60 45.22 -11.18
C VAL A 184 1.42 46.74 -11.17
N SER A 185 2.45 47.52 -11.51
CA SER A 185 2.33 48.98 -11.61
C SER A 185 1.36 49.39 -12.71
N GLU A 186 1.43 48.74 -13.87
CA GLU A 186 0.53 48.98 -14.99
C GLU A 186 -0.91 48.62 -14.64
N LEU A 187 -1.15 47.44 -14.05
CA LEU A 187 -2.47 47.03 -13.59
C LEU A 187 -3.05 47.96 -12.53
N ARG A 188 -2.23 48.50 -11.63
CA ARG A 188 -2.66 49.50 -10.63
C ARG A 188 -3.04 50.85 -11.25
N GLN A 189 -2.37 51.24 -12.34
CA GLN A 189 -2.73 52.44 -13.09
C GLN A 189 -4.01 52.24 -13.91
N GLN A 190 -4.21 51.03 -14.45
CA GLN A 190 -5.44 50.65 -15.16
C GLN A 190 -6.63 50.48 -14.20
N ALA A 191 -6.39 50.01 -12.97
CA ALA A 191 -7.39 49.86 -11.91
C ALA A 191 -7.61 51.15 -11.09
N GLY A 192 -7.43 52.33 -11.71
CA GLY A 192 -7.67 53.63 -11.10
C GLY A 192 -9.03 53.70 -10.38
N PRO A 193 -9.15 54.51 -9.32
CA PRO A 193 -10.14 54.35 -8.26
C PRO A 193 -11.56 54.24 -8.82
N SER A 194 -12.22 53.10 -8.58
CA SER A 194 -13.67 53.03 -8.68
C SER A 194 -14.24 54.09 -7.76
N ALA A 195 -14.85 55.11 -8.35
CA ALA A 195 -15.52 56.19 -7.65
C ALA A 195 -16.46 55.61 -6.57
N PRO A 196 -16.57 56.24 -5.39
CA PRO A 196 -17.57 55.83 -4.42
C PRO A 196 -18.97 56.02 -5.01
N GLU A 197 -19.76 54.94 -5.07
CA GLU A 197 -21.21 55.01 -5.17
C GLU A 197 -21.74 55.66 -3.90
N ASP A 198 -21.99 56.97 -3.93
CA ASP A 198 -22.81 57.64 -2.93
C ASP A 198 -24.29 57.58 -3.34
N ARG A 199 -25.10 57.18 -2.37
CA ARG A 199 -26.55 56.96 -2.39
C ARG A 199 -27.25 58.09 -1.67
#